data_AF-A0A1I1AT95-F1
#
_entry.id   AF-A0A1I1AT95-F1
#
_cell.length_a   1.000
_cell.length_b   1.000
_cell.length_c   1.000
_cell.angle_alpha   90.00
_cell.angle_beta   90.00
_cell.angle_gamma   90.00
#
_symmetry.space_group_name_H-M   'P 1'
#
loop_
_entity.id
_entity.type
_entity.pdbx_description
1 polymer ?
#
loop_
_entity_poly.entity_id
_entity_poly.type
_entity_poly.pdbx_seq_one_letter_code
_entity_poly.pdbx_strand_id
1 'polypeptide(L)'
;MYLKNNNKFKILICIFFLACLGIISLYVFNSKKNIDPVNLDALDPTEVIEKYFEYYNIKDKRKVLLTMTPKDSDLDVIFGFKYLEYIKIINIEDANSTQRDSYISNGISKENVNVFEVTFESKYLINNPPWESGTRCIYFVLIRDNDSSPWLIDAIGE
;
A
#
# COMPACT_ATOMS: atom_id res chain seq x y z
N MET A 1 54.88 23.40 28.94
CA MET A 1 53.77 23.09 29.85
C MET A 1 52.45 23.23 29.08
N TYR A 2 52.02 22.18 28.36
CA TYR A 2 50.79 22.20 27.54
C TYR A 2 50.10 20.82 27.57
N LEU A 3 49.59 20.42 28.73
CA LEU A 3 48.76 19.21 28.89
C LEU A 3 47.65 19.49 29.92
N LYS A 4 46.77 20.44 29.62
CA LYS A 4 45.61 20.73 30.50
C LYS A 4 44.33 21.10 29.74
N ASN A 5 44.03 20.42 28.63
CA ASN A 5 42.72 20.59 27.99
C ASN A 5 42.09 19.35 27.32
N ASN A 6 42.75 18.18 27.38
CA ASN A 6 42.22 16.97 26.73
C ASN A 6 40.94 16.42 27.36
N ASN A 7 40.76 16.56 28.67
CA ASN A 7 39.59 15.98 29.35
C ASN A 7 38.31 16.80 29.09
N LYS A 8 38.41 18.13 29.02
CA LYS A 8 37.26 19.00 28.70
C LYS A 8 36.78 18.77 27.26
N PHE A 9 37.72 18.57 26.33
CA PHE A 9 37.39 18.26 24.93
C PHE A 9 36.71 16.90 24.78
N LYS A 10 37.19 15.87 25.48
CA LYS A 10 36.55 14.54 25.51
C LYS A 10 35.14 14.57 26.11
N ILE A 11 34.94 15.32 27.19
CA ILE A 11 33.62 15.49 27.80
C ILE A 11 32.64 16.17 26.82
N LEU A 12 33.10 17.20 26.09
CA LEU A 12 32.27 17.89 25.11
C LEU A 12 31.84 16.98 23.94
N ILE A 13 32.74 16.12 23.46
CA ILE A 13 32.43 15.13 22.41
C ILE A 13 31.40 14.11 22.89
N CYS A 14 31.52 13.62 24.12
CA CYS A 14 30.55 12.68 24.70
C CYS A 14 29.16 13.30 24.83
N ILE A 15 29.07 14.57 25.25
CA ILE A 15 27.79 15.29 25.35
C ILE A 15 27.15 15.45 23.97
N PHE A 16 27.95 15.80 22.95
CA PHE A 16 27.46 15.94 21.58
C PHE A 16 26.93 14.62 21.01
N PHE A 17 27.65 13.51 21.22
CA PHE A 17 27.22 12.18 20.77
C PHE A 17 25.90 11.74 21.43
N LEU A 18 25.73 11.98 22.74
CA LEU A 18 24.50 11.65 23.45
C LEU A 18 23.32 12.48 22.96
N ALA A 19 23.54 13.77 22.63
CA ALA A 19 22.52 14.62 22.05
C ALA A 19 22.09 14.14 20.64
N CYS A 20 23.05 13.75 19.79
CA CYS A 20 22.75 13.18 18.47
C CYS A 20 21.94 11.89 18.56
N LEU A 21 22.28 10.98 19.49
CA LEU A 21 21.52 9.75 19.71
C LEU A 21 20.08 10.03 20.18
N GLY A 22 19.90 11.02 21.06
CA GLY A 22 18.57 11.49 21.48
C GLY A 22 17.74 12.00 20.31
N ILE A 23 18.32 12.84 19.45
CA ILE A 23 17.64 13.40 18.27
C ILE A 23 17.28 12.31 17.26
N ILE A 24 18.18 11.36 17.00
CA ILE A 24 17.91 10.21 16.11
C ILE A 24 16.78 9.35 16.68
N SER A 25 16.77 9.08 17.99
CA SER A 25 15.71 8.30 18.63
C SER A 25 14.35 8.99 18.55
N LEU A 26 14.28 10.31 18.75
CA LEU A 26 13.08 11.12 18.57
C LEU A 26 12.59 11.13 17.12
N TYR A 27 13.50 11.18 16.14
CA TYR A 27 13.16 11.13 14.72
C TYR A 27 12.59 9.76 14.31
N VAL A 28 13.18 8.67 14.79
CA VAL A 28 12.70 7.30 14.57
C VAL A 28 11.36 7.07 15.28
N PHE A 29 11.17 7.61 16.49
CA PHE A 29 9.92 7.46 17.24
C PHE A 29 8.78 8.30 16.61
N ASN A 30 9.04 9.51 16.14
CA ASN A 30 8.05 10.32 15.41
C ASN A 30 7.71 9.75 14.02
N SER A 31 8.59 8.92 13.45
CA SER A 31 8.31 8.20 12.20
C SER A 31 7.37 7.01 12.40
N LYS A 32 7.16 6.53 13.63
CA LYS A 32 5.96 5.75 13.98
C LYS A 32 4.77 6.72 14.10
N LYS A 33 4.35 7.29 12.96
CA LYS A 33 3.03 7.93 12.87
C LYS A 33 2.01 6.94 13.41
N ASN A 34 1.17 7.42 14.32
CA ASN A 34 -0.05 6.73 14.74
C ASN A 34 -0.74 6.20 13.47
N ILE A 35 -0.91 4.89 13.44
CA ILE A 35 -1.72 4.24 12.44
C ILE A 35 -3.14 4.65 12.80
N ASP A 36 -3.65 5.69 12.12
CA ASP A 36 -5.09 5.89 12.13
C ASP A 36 -5.71 4.56 11.66
N PRO A 37 -6.69 4.01 12.39
CA PRO A 37 -7.41 2.84 11.91
C PRO A 37 -7.98 3.23 10.55
N VAL A 38 -7.51 2.58 9.49
CA VAL A 38 -8.05 2.80 8.16
C VAL A 38 -9.48 2.28 8.23
N ASN A 39 -10.45 3.20 8.22
CA ASN A 39 -11.85 2.87 8.24
C ASN A 39 -12.28 2.50 6.82
N LEU A 40 -12.04 1.24 6.44
CA LEU A 40 -12.51 0.68 5.17
C LEU A 40 -14.00 0.34 5.19
N ASP A 41 -14.60 0.25 6.38
CA ASP A 41 -15.97 -0.24 6.58
C ASP A 41 -17.03 0.65 5.94
N ALA A 42 -16.70 1.92 5.66
CA ALA A 42 -17.59 2.88 5.04
C ALA A 42 -17.28 3.16 3.56
N LEU A 43 -16.22 2.56 3.00
CA LEU A 43 -15.82 2.85 1.63
C LEU A 43 -16.68 2.10 0.63
N ASP A 44 -17.03 2.78 -0.46
CA ASP A 44 -17.59 2.11 -1.62
C ASP A 44 -16.49 1.31 -2.37
N PRO A 45 -16.86 0.39 -3.28
CA PRO A 45 -15.90 -0.43 -3.99
C PRO A 45 -14.86 0.35 -4.81
N THR A 46 -15.26 1.48 -5.40
CA THR A 46 -14.37 2.31 -6.21
C THR A 46 -13.36 3.01 -5.32
N GLU A 47 -13.79 3.54 -4.17
CA GLU A 47 -12.92 4.15 -3.17
C GLU A 47 -11.87 3.16 -2.63
N VAL A 48 -12.22 1.87 -2.49
CA VAL A 48 -11.25 0.82 -2.10
C VAL A 48 -10.13 0.67 -3.15
N ILE A 49 -10.46 0.71 -4.44
CA ILE A 49 -9.46 0.69 -5.53
C ILE A 49 -8.58 1.93 -5.47
N GLU A 50 -9.17 3.11 -5.28
CA GLU A 50 -8.40 4.36 -5.15
C GLU A 50 -7.42 4.30 -3.98
N LYS A 51 -7.86 3.78 -2.82
CA LYS A 51 -7.00 3.57 -1.66
C LYS A 51 -5.90 2.56 -1.92
N TYR A 52 -6.18 1.46 -2.63
CA TYR A 52 -5.15 0.50 -3.02
C TYR A 52 -4.00 1.19 -3.79
N PHE A 53 -4.30 2.01 -4.79
CA PHE A 53 -3.28 2.75 -5.54
C PHE A 53 -2.63 3.89 -4.75
N GLU A 54 -3.38 4.59 -3.89
CA GLU A 54 -2.81 5.58 -2.95
C GLU A 54 -1.75 4.92 -2.06
N TYR A 55 -2.06 3.74 -1.50
CA TYR A 55 -1.18 2.98 -0.63
C TYR A 55 0.03 2.41 -1.36
N TYR A 56 -0.14 2.01 -2.62
CA TYR A 56 0.96 1.64 -3.50
C TYR A 56 1.94 2.80 -3.73
N ASN A 57 1.43 4.01 -4.00
CA ASN A 57 2.26 5.20 -4.22
C ASN A 57 3.08 5.60 -2.98
N ILE A 58 2.50 5.47 -1.78
CA ILE A 58 3.22 5.72 -0.52
C ILE A 58 4.05 4.52 -0.04
N LYS A 59 4.04 3.40 -0.78
CA LYS A 59 4.83 2.18 -0.53
C LYS A 59 4.52 1.55 0.84
N ASP A 60 3.28 1.64 1.29
CA ASP A 60 2.83 1.09 2.57
C ASP A 60 2.22 -0.31 2.37
N LYS A 61 3.07 -1.35 2.45
CA LYS A 61 2.65 -2.76 2.29
C LYS A 61 1.45 -3.10 3.16
N ARG A 62 1.47 -2.67 4.42
CA ARG A 62 0.42 -3.02 5.37
C ARG A 62 -0.91 -2.42 4.94
N LYS A 63 -0.93 -1.16 4.51
CA LYS A 63 -2.16 -0.52 4.03
C LYS A 63 -2.66 -1.11 2.72
N VAL A 64 -1.77 -1.47 1.79
CA VAL A 64 -2.17 -2.20 0.57
C VAL A 64 -2.84 -3.53 0.94
N LEU A 65 -2.26 -4.29 1.88
CA LEU A 65 -2.86 -5.55 2.33
C LEU A 65 -4.21 -5.37 3.03
N LEU A 66 -4.49 -4.21 3.64
CA LEU A 66 -5.79 -3.95 4.26
C LEU A 66 -6.91 -3.81 3.23
N THR A 67 -6.62 -3.40 1.98
CA THR A 67 -7.64 -3.28 0.93
C THR A 67 -7.92 -4.61 0.22
N MET A 68 -7.26 -5.69 0.62
CA MET A 68 -7.34 -7.01 -0.02
C MET A 68 -7.92 -8.05 0.92
N THR A 69 -8.51 -9.12 0.38
CA THR A 69 -8.94 -10.24 1.21
C THR A 69 -7.72 -10.96 1.80
N PRO A 70 -7.84 -11.59 2.98
CA PRO A 70 -6.70 -12.20 3.66
C PRO A 70 -5.98 -13.31 2.87
N LYS A 71 -6.61 -13.87 1.83
CA LYS A 71 -6.02 -14.94 1.00
C LYS A 71 -4.68 -14.53 0.38
N ASP A 72 -4.50 -13.25 0.09
CA ASP A 72 -3.28 -12.71 -0.51
C ASP A 72 -2.26 -12.20 0.53
N SER A 73 -2.64 -12.16 1.81
CA SER A 73 -1.77 -11.62 2.87
C SER A 73 -0.63 -12.57 3.27
N ASP A 74 -0.78 -13.87 2.99
CA ASP A 74 0.19 -14.92 3.29
C ASP A 74 1.12 -15.24 2.10
N LEU A 75 0.81 -14.75 0.91
CA LEU A 75 1.68 -14.91 -0.26
C LEU A 75 2.83 -13.91 -0.16
N ASP A 76 4.03 -14.34 -0.54
CA ASP A 76 5.21 -13.47 -0.74
C ASP A 76 4.99 -12.55 -1.96
N VAL A 77 3.95 -11.71 -1.91
CA VAL A 77 3.58 -10.77 -2.95
C VAL A 77 4.73 -9.78 -3.10
N ILE A 78 5.37 -9.80 -4.26
CA ILE A 78 6.45 -8.88 -4.59
C ILE A 78 5.84 -7.57 -5.12
N PHE A 79 5.62 -6.60 -4.22
CA PHE A 79 4.98 -5.31 -4.53
C PHE A 79 5.76 -4.38 -5.47
N GLY A 80 7.03 -4.66 -5.78
CA GLY A 80 7.82 -3.82 -6.69
C GLY A 80 8.10 -2.39 -6.20
N PHE A 81 7.77 -2.03 -4.94
CA PHE A 81 7.89 -0.68 -4.40
C PHE A 81 9.26 -0.02 -4.56
N LYS A 82 10.33 -0.81 -4.56
CA LYS A 82 11.69 -0.33 -4.76
C LYS A 82 11.86 0.39 -6.10
N TYR A 83 11.20 -0.11 -7.14
CA TYR A 83 11.34 0.40 -8.50
C TYR A 83 10.22 1.36 -8.87
N LEU A 84 9.12 1.38 -8.13
CA LEU A 84 7.96 2.20 -8.44
C LEU A 84 8.23 3.70 -8.16
N GLU A 85 8.05 4.53 -9.19
CA GLU A 85 7.97 5.99 -9.06
C GLU A 85 6.55 6.41 -8.71
N TYR A 86 5.58 6.06 -9.57
CA TYR A 86 4.17 6.34 -9.34
C TYR A 86 3.25 5.34 -10.06
N ILE A 87 2.01 5.30 -9.58
CA ILE A 87 0.86 4.78 -10.32
C ILE A 87 -0.23 5.85 -10.30
N LYS A 88 -0.85 6.10 -11.45
CA LYS A 88 -1.94 7.06 -11.60
C LYS A 88 -3.13 6.38 -12.25
N ILE A 89 -4.25 6.34 -11.54
CA ILE A 89 -5.53 5.90 -12.10
C ILE A 89 -5.93 6.87 -13.21
N ILE A 90 -6.27 6.32 -14.37
CA ILE A 90 -6.83 7.05 -15.51
C ILE A 90 -8.35 6.90 -15.49
N ASN A 91 -8.84 5.69 -15.26
CA ASN A 91 -10.26 5.37 -15.32
C ASN A 91 -10.61 4.14 -14.49
N ILE A 92 -11.84 4.10 -13.96
CA ILE A 92 -12.44 2.95 -13.29
C ILE A 92 -13.84 2.79 -13.89
N GLU A 93 -14.09 1.65 -14.54
CA GLU A 93 -15.38 1.35 -15.15
C GLU A 93 -15.97 0.07 -14.58
N ASP A 94 -17.28 0.08 -14.33
CA ASP A 94 -18.01 -1.14 -14.01
C ASP A 94 -17.90 -2.14 -15.18
N ALA A 95 -17.30 -3.29 -14.91
CA ALA A 95 -17.15 -4.35 -15.89
C ALA A 95 -18.27 -5.38 -15.75
N ASN A 96 -18.96 -5.65 -16.86
CA ASN A 96 -19.80 -6.84 -16.97
C ASN A 96 -18.94 -8.00 -17.47
N SER A 97 -18.20 -8.62 -16.55
CA SER A 97 -17.24 -9.67 -16.87
C SER A 97 -17.74 -11.06 -16.50
N THR A 98 -17.26 -12.07 -17.22
CA THR A 98 -17.44 -13.49 -16.88
C THR A 98 -16.87 -13.83 -15.49
N GLN A 99 -15.93 -13.03 -15.00
CA GLN A 99 -15.41 -13.15 -13.64
C GLN A 99 -16.54 -12.96 -12.61
N ARG A 100 -17.42 -11.96 -12.80
CA ARG A 100 -18.58 -11.75 -11.91
C ARG A 100 -19.45 -13.00 -11.82
N ASP A 101 -19.77 -13.59 -12.97
CA ASP A 101 -20.60 -14.80 -13.05
C ASP A 101 -19.95 -16.00 -12.36
N SER A 102 -18.61 -16.12 -12.44
CA SER A 102 -17.87 -17.17 -11.74
C SER A 102 -18.02 -17.07 -10.22
N TYR A 103 -17.90 -15.86 -9.65
CA TYR A 103 -18.09 -15.66 -8.21
C TYR A 103 -19.53 -15.95 -7.78
N ILE A 104 -20.52 -15.53 -8.58
CA ILE A 104 -21.93 -15.83 -8.32
C ILE A 104 -22.18 -17.34 -8.35
N SER A 105 -21.62 -18.05 -9.33
CA SER A 105 -21.74 -19.52 -9.44
C SER A 105 -21.10 -20.26 -8.25
N ASN A 106 -20.09 -19.65 -7.61
CA ASN A 106 -19.41 -20.17 -6.43
C ASN A 106 -20.10 -19.76 -5.10
N GLY A 107 -21.28 -19.13 -5.16
CA GLY A 107 -22.12 -18.86 -4.00
C GLY A 107 -21.99 -17.46 -3.40
N ILE A 108 -21.25 -16.54 -4.03
CA ILE A 108 -21.26 -15.13 -3.64
C ILE A 108 -22.53 -14.46 -4.18
N SER A 109 -23.21 -13.68 -3.34
CA SER A 109 -24.42 -12.99 -3.80
C SER A 109 -24.09 -11.87 -4.80
N LYS A 110 -25.01 -11.59 -5.73
CA LYS A 110 -24.78 -10.61 -6.81
C LYS A 110 -24.49 -9.20 -6.30
N GLU A 111 -25.12 -8.80 -5.21
CA GLU A 111 -24.92 -7.52 -4.51
C GLU A 111 -23.64 -7.44 -3.68
N ASN A 112 -22.91 -8.56 -3.58
CA ASN A 112 -21.69 -8.72 -2.79
C ASN A 112 -20.47 -8.99 -3.66
N VAL A 113 -20.59 -8.78 -4.98
CA VAL A 113 -19.47 -8.84 -5.92
C VAL A 113 -19.58 -7.72 -6.95
N ASN A 114 -18.52 -6.92 -7.03
CA ASN A 114 -18.33 -5.95 -8.10
C ASN A 114 -17.06 -6.29 -8.87
N VAL A 115 -17.10 -6.05 -10.18
CA VAL A 115 -15.91 -6.17 -11.02
C VAL A 115 -15.73 -4.86 -11.75
N PHE A 116 -14.53 -4.33 -11.68
CA PHE A 116 -14.14 -3.11 -12.35
C PHE A 116 -13.02 -3.37 -13.33
N GLU A 117 -13.11 -2.73 -14.48
CA GLU A 117 -11.98 -2.56 -15.38
C GLU A 117 -11.26 -1.26 -14.99
N VAL A 118 -9.99 -1.38 -14.60
CA VAL A 118 -9.20 -0.24 -14.11
C VAL A 118 -8.08 0.04 -15.07
N THR A 119 -8.12 1.22 -15.69
CA THR A 119 -7.03 1.75 -16.51
C THR A 119 -6.14 2.65 -15.66
N PHE A 120 -4.84 2.39 -15.64
CA PHE A 120 -3.86 3.21 -14.93
C PHE A 120 -2.53 3.30 -15.68
N GLU A 121 -1.80 4.38 -15.43
CA GLU A 121 -0.43 4.56 -15.87
C GLU A 121 0.51 4.26 -14.70
N SER A 122 1.53 3.43 -14.93
CA SER A 122 2.59 3.18 -13.97
C SER A 122 3.94 3.64 -14.51
N LYS A 123 4.78 4.17 -13.63
CA LYS A 123 6.16 4.51 -13.96
C LYS A 123 7.11 3.86 -12.97
N TYR A 124 8.12 3.17 -13.52
CA TYR A 124 9.18 2.53 -12.77
C TYR A 124 10.54 3.14 -13.14
N LEU A 125 11.44 3.23 -12.17
CA LEU A 125 12.79 3.76 -12.31
C LEU A 125 13.61 3.01 -13.37
N ILE A 126 13.37 1.71 -13.49
CA ILE A 126 14.02 0.81 -14.43
C ILE A 126 12.94 -0.14 -14.94
N ASN A 127 12.86 -0.31 -16.26
CA ASN A 127 12.04 -1.36 -16.85
C ASN A 127 12.73 -2.70 -16.57
N ASN A 128 12.14 -3.48 -15.67
CA ASN A 128 12.66 -4.78 -15.28
C ASN A 128 11.45 -5.70 -15.02
N PRO A 129 11.21 -6.70 -15.88
CA PRO A 129 10.09 -7.61 -15.72
C PRO A 129 10.01 -8.18 -14.28
N PRO A 130 8.82 -8.26 -13.68
CA PRO A 130 7.50 -7.96 -14.26
C PRO A 130 7.10 -6.46 -14.25
N TRP A 131 7.98 -5.57 -13.78
CA TRP A 131 7.71 -4.14 -13.59
C TRP A 131 8.14 -3.33 -14.82
N GLU A 132 7.16 -2.98 -15.63
CA GLU A 132 7.35 -2.15 -16.83
C GLU A 132 6.43 -0.94 -16.76
N SER A 133 7.00 0.22 -17.10
CA SER A 133 6.24 1.47 -17.18
C SER A 133 5.26 1.44 -18.35
N GLY A 134 4.16 2.16 -18.22
CA GLY A 134 3.15 2.32 -19.25
C GLY A 134 1.73 2.26 -18.72
N THR A 135 0.80 2.39 -19.64
CA THR A 135 -0.64 2.25 -19.37
C THR A 135 -1.03 0.79 -19.40
N ARG A 136 -1.78 0.36 -18.39
CA ARG A 136 -2.35 -0.97 -18.28
C ARG A 136 -3.84 -0.87 -18.01
N CYS A 137 -4.56 -1.88 -18.45
CA CYS A 137 -5.97 -2.07 -18.17
C CYS A 137 -6.11 -3.47 -17.58
N ILE A 138 -6.59 -3.58 -16.33
CA ILE A 138 -6.73 -4.86 -15.62
C ILE A 138 -8.04 -4.89 -14.84
N TYR A 139 -8.57 -6.08 -14.59
CA TYR A 139 -9.77 -6.26 -13.78
C TYR A 139 -9.43 -6.31 -12.30
N PHE A 140 -10.30 -5.69 -11.51
CA PHE A 140 -10.35 -5.79 -10.05
C PHE A 140 -11.68 -6.43 -9.66
N VAL A 141 -11.62 -7.55 -8.95
CA VAL A 141 -12.80 -8.17 -8.34
C VAL A 141 -12.85 -7.79 -6.88
N LEU A 142 -13.92 -7.11 -6.48
CA LEU A 142 -14.20 -6.75 -5.10
C LEU A 142 -15.37 -7.56 -4.57
N ILE A 143 -15.21 -8.07 -3.35
CA ILE A 143 -16.25 -8.80 -2.64
C ILE A 143 -16.48 -8.23 -1.24
N ARG A 144 -17.62 -8.56 -0.66
CA ARG A 144 -17.92 -8.39 0.76
C ARG A 144 -18.77 -9.55 1.25
N ASP A 145 -18.71 -9.86 2.54
CA ASP A 145 -19.49 -11.00 3.08
C ASP A 145 -21.00 -10.68 3.16
N ASN A 146 -21.35 -9.44 3.49
CA ASN A 146 -22.71 -8.94 3.64
C ASN A 146 -22.74 -7.40 3.58
N ASP A 147 -23.93 -6.81 3.64
CA ASP A 147 -24.15 -5.37 3.52
C ASP A 147 -23.42 -4.50 4.55
N SER A 148 -23.05 -5.08 5.70
CA SER A 148 -22.31 -4.39 6.77
C SER A 148 -20.81 -4.66 6.75
N SER A 149 -20.33 -5.49 5.83
CA SER A 149 -18.91 -5.83 5.70
C SER A 149 -18.21 -4.88 4.72
N PRO A 150 -16.93 -4.54 4.96
CA PRO A 150 -16.16 -3.73 4.03
C PRO A 150 -16.02 -4.43 2.68
N TRP A 151 -15.91 -3.62 1.62
CA TRP A 151 -15.46 -4.10 0.32
C TRP A 151 -13.95 -4.36 0.36
N LEU A 152 -13.54 -5.52 -0.17
CA LEU A 152 -12.14 -5.92 -0.25
C LEU A 152 -11.85 -6.47 -1.64
N ILE A 153 -10.64 -6.23 -2.14
CA ILE A 153 -10.15 -6.78 -3.41
C ILE A 153 -9.82 -8.26 -3.18
N ASP A 154 -10.54 -9.17 -3.85
CA ASP A 154 -10.25 -10.63 -3.79
C ASP A 154 -9.35 -11.08 -4.93
N ALA A 155 -9.36 -10.37 -6.07
CA ALA A 155 -8.52 -10.70 -7.21
C ALA A 155 -8.19 -9.48 -8.07
N ILE A 156 -6.99 -9.51 -8.66
CA ILE A 156 -6.50 -8.55 -9.65
C ILE A 156 -5.92 -9.35 -10.81
N GLY A 157 -6.38 -9.11 -12.04
CA GLY A 157 -5.90 -9.86 -13.20
C GLY A 157 -6.64 -9.57 -14.50
N GLU A 158 -6.23 -10.27 -15.56
CA GLU A 158 -6.90 -10.30 -16.87
C GLU A 158 -8.04 -11.32 -16.89
#